data_AF-A0A1A9GCD1-F1
#
_entry.id   AF-A0A1A9GCD1-F1
#
_cell.length_a   1.000
_cell.length_b   1.000
_cell.length_c   1.000
_cell.angle_alpha   90.00
_cell.angle_beta   90.00
_cell.angle_gamma   90.00
#
_symmetry.space_group_name_H-M   'P 1'
#
loop_
_entity.id
_entity.type
_entity.pdbx_description
1 polymer ?
#
loop_
_entity_poly.entity_id
_entity_poly.type
_entity_poly.pdbx_seq_one_letter_code
_entity_poly.pdbx_strand_id
1 'polypeptide(L)'
;MWRGGFTWSCTFSSVIRCERATDCASSGEGGKIQIAYRENQLVDPEGKTHSIKRHYVQIVAGSPIGSEVKIELDTNEVIWLSPADAAGTFSDNWIGAMLSPKAGVIVQELRPLICQPVR
;
A
#
# COMPACT_ATOMS: atom_id res chain seq x y z
N MET A 1 10.21 -9.64 4.95
CA MET A 1 8.93 -10.41 4.97
C MET A 1 8.07 -9.83 6.09
N TRP A 2 6.74 -9.77 5.92
CA TRP A 2 5.81 -9.23 6.91
C TRP A 2 6.06 -9.77 8.33
N ARG A 3 6.04 -8.88 9.33
CA ARG A 3 6.22 -9.25 10.75
C ARG A 3 4.86 -9.33 11.44
N GLY A 4 4.49 -10.46 12.04
CA GLY A 4 3.25 -10.55 12.84
C GLY A 4 2.02 -11.08 12.09
N GLY A 5 2.18 -11.74 10.95
CA GLY A 5 1.09 -12.47 10.28
C GLY A 5 1.07 -12.30 8.77
N PHE A 6 0.14 -13.00 8.12
CA PHE A 6 -0.09 -12.92 6.67
C PHE A 6 -1.28 -12.03 6.31
N THR A 7 -2.06 -11.58 7.29
CA THR A 7 -3.22 -10.73 7.08
C THR A 7 -2.98 -9.36 7.69
N TRP A 8 -3.18 -8.32 6.89
CA TRP A 8 -2.88 -6.93 7.25
C TRP A 8 -4.06 -6.05 6.96
N SER A 9 -4.35 -5.15 7.89
CA SER A 9 -5.37 -4.12 7.75
C SER A 9 -4.66 -2.80 7.50
N CYS A 10 -4.91 -2.19 6.33
CA CYS A 10 -4.35 -0.90 5.98
C CYS A 10 -5.43 0.17 5.88
N THR A 11 -5.15 1.36 6.39
CA THR A 11 -6.07 2.50 6.35
C THR A 11 -5.41 3.68 5.67
N PHE A 12 -6.21 4.47 4.96
CA PHE A 12 -5.84 5.78 4.44
C PHE A 12 -6.91 6.80 4.81
N SER A 13 -6.52 8.06 4.96
CA SER A 13 -7.42 9.19 5.25
C SER A 13 -7.42 10.25 4.15
N SER A 14 -6.62 10.05 3.11
CA SER A 14 -6.55 10.93 1.96
C SER A 14 -6.27 10.18 0.68
N VAL A 15 -6.64 10.82 -0.43
CA VAL A 15 -6.35 10.36 -1.79
C VAL A 15 -5.71 11.52 -2.54
N ILE A 16 -4.54 11.28 -3.12
CA ILE A 16 -3.83 12.25 -3.96
C ILE A 16 -4.05 11.86 -5.41
N ARG A 17 -4.62 12.74 -6.21
CA ARG A 17 -4.86 12.52 -7.65
C ARG A 17 -4.00 13.47 -8.45
N CYS A 18 -3.21 12.90 -9.35
CA CYS A 18 -2.31 13.64 -10.21
C CYS A 18 -2.79 13.57 -11.66
N GLU A 19 -2.87 14.73 -12.30
CA GLU A 19 -3.19 14.86 -13.72
C GLU A 19 -1.91 14.83 -14.58
N ARG A 20 -2.09 14.73 -15.91
CA ARG A 20 -0.98 14.68 -16.90
C ARG A 20 0.04 15.83 -16.79
N ALA A 21 -0.29 16.92 -16.10
CA ALA A 21 0.45 18.18 -16.10
C ALA A 21 1.10 18.54 -14.76
N THR A 22 1.47 17.56 -13.91
CA THR A 22 2.11 17.76 -12.58
C THR A 22 1.23 18.36 -11.48
N ASP A 23 0.00 18.73 -11.79
CA ASP A 23 -0.97 19.16 -10.80
C ASP A 23 -1.50 17.94 -10.03
N CYS A 24 -1.15 17.87 -8.75
CA CYS A 24 -1.64 16.87 -7.82
C CYS A 24 -2.50 17.55 -6.75
N ALA A 25 -3.72 17.07 -6.58
CA ALA A 25 -4.63 17.53 -5.54
C ALA A 25 -4.90 16.41 -4.54
N SER A 26 -4.88 16.76 -3.25
CA SER A 26 -5.28 15.86 -2.17
C SER A 26 -6.75 16.08 -1.82
N SER A 27 -7.52 15.01 -1.65
CA SER A 27 -8.85 15.01 -1.07
C SER A 27 -8.86 14.23 0.25
N GLY A 28 -9.76 14.59 1.17
CA GLY A 28 -9.94 13.94 2.47
C GLY A 28 -10.78 12.65 2.40
N GLU A 29 -10.59 11.86 1.33
CA GLU A 29 -11.27 10.58 1.16
C GLU A 29 -10.51 9.49 1.92
N GLY A 30 -11.18 8.85 2.88
CA GLY A 30 -10.62 7.78 3.67
C GLY A 30 -11.16 6.41 3.28
N GLY A 31 -10.44 5.36 3.68
CA GLY A 31 -10.86 3.99 3.43
C GLY A 31 -9.97 2.97 4.12
N LYS A 32 -10.38 1.71 4.01
CA LYS A 32 -9.68 0.57 4.58
C LYS A 32 -9.53 -0.50 3.51
N ILE A 33 -8.34 -1.08 3.42
CA ILE A 33 -8.07 -2.26 2.60
C ILE A 33 -7.53 -3.38 3.49
N GLN A 34 -7.73 -4.62 3.06
CA GLN A 34 -7.19 -5.78 3.75
C GLN A 34 -6.30 -6.57 2.80
N ILE A 35 -5.06 -6.82 3.21
CA ILE A 35 -4.10 -7.62 2.46
C ILE A 35 -4.08 -9.00 3.09
N ALA A 36 -4.56 -10.01 2.36
CA ALA A 36 -4.49 -11.42 2.72
C ALA A 36 -3.35 -12.05 1.92
N TYR A 37 -2.13 -11.88 2.44
CA TYR A 37 -0.89 -12.19 1.73
C TYR A 37 -0.73 -13.69 1.44
N ARG A 38 -1.19 -14.56 2.35
CA ARG A 38 -1.13 -16.02 2.19
C ARG A 38 -2.08 -16.50 1.09
N GLU A 39 -3.25 -15.89 1.02
CA GLU A 39 -4.30 -16.19 0.06
C GLU A 39 -4.06 -15.50 -1.30
N ASN A 40 -2.99 -14.70 -1.42
CA ASN A 40 -2.67 -13.87 -2.57
C ASN A 40 -3.83 -12.93 -2.95
N GLN A 41 -4.44 -12.30 -1.95
CA GLN A 41 -5.64 -11.48 -2.15
C GLN A 41 -5.52 -10.13 -1.45
N LEU A 42 -6.22 -9.16 -2.03
CA LEU A 42 -6.49 -7.88 -1.42
C LEU A 42 -7.99 -7.58 -1.50
N VAL A 43 -8.57 -7.13 -0.40
CA VAL A 43 -9.95 -6.60 -0.36
C VAL A 43 -9.87 -5.09 -0.34
N ASP A 44 -10.49 -4.44 -1.33
CA ASP A 44 -10.52 -2.99 -1.48
C ASP A 44 -11.56 -2.33 -0.53
N PRO A 45 -11.63 -0.98 -0.47
CA PRO A 45 -12.60 -0.29 0.39
C PRO A 45 -14.05 -0.59 0.05
N GLU A 46 -14.34 -0.95 -1.21
CA GLU A 46 -15.65 -1.35 -1.69
C GLU A 46 -15.99 -2.82 -1.38
N GLY A 47 -15.07 -3.56 -0.75
CA GLY A 47 -15.24 -4.96 -0.39
C GLY A 47 -14.98 -5.94 -1.54
N LYS A 48 -14.50 -5.47 -2.69
CA LYS A 48 -14.14 -6.30 -3.83
C LYS A 48 -12.74 -6.90 -3.63
N THR A 49 -12.62 -8.17 -3.99
CA THR A 49 -11.35 -8.89 -3.93
C THR A 49 -10.59 -8.77 -5.25
N HIS A 50 -9.30 -8.45 -5.14
CA HIS A 50 -8.32 -8.38 -6.24
C HIS A 50 -7.19 -9.38 -5.96
N SER A 51 -6.69 -10.02 -7.01
CA SER A 51 -5.61 -11.00 -6.85
C SER A 51 -4.26 -10.30 -6.78
N ILE A 52 -3.38 -10.78 -5.89
CA ILE A 52 -1.99 -10.36 -5.88
C ILE A 52 -1.27 -11.12 -6.99
N LYS A 53 -0.83 -10.37 -8.00
CA LYS A 53 -0.13 -10.89 -9.17
C LYS A 53 1.34 -11.16 -8.88
N ARG A 54 2.01 -10.27 -8.15
CA ARG A 54 3.43 -10.42 -7.79
C ARG A 54 3.74 -9.85 -6.42
N HIS A 55 4.68 -10.51 -5.77
CA HIS A 55 5.27 -10.11 -4.50
C HIS A 55 6.74 -9.81 -4.72
N TYR A 56 7.20 -8.66 -4.23
CA TYR A 56 8.61 -8.33 -4.18
C TYR A 56 9.00 -8.01 -2.74
N VAL A 57 10.08 -8.63 -2.30
CA VAL A 57 10.71 -8.33 -1.00
C VAL A 57 12.11 -7.85 -1.31
N GLN A 58 12.41 -6.62 -0.92
CA GLN A 58 13.75 -6.06 -1.06
C GLN A 58 14.36 -5.91 0.33
N ILE A 59 15.53 -6.53 0.49
CA ILE A 59 16.40 -6.35 1.66
C ILE A 59 17.55 -5.47 1.20
N VAL A 60 17.63 -4.25 1.71
CA VAL A 60 18.75 -3.34 1.43
C VAL A 60 19.89 -3.69 2.38
N ALA A 61 20.98 -4.25 1.86
CA ALA A 61 22.15 -4.62 2.65
C ALA A 61 22.72 -3.40 3.39
N GLY A 62 22.92 -3.52 4.71
CA GLY A 62 23.44 -2.43 5.55
C GLY A 62 22.42 -1.38 5.99
N SER A 63 21.14 -1.50 5.58
CA SER A 63 20.08 -0.60 6.03
C SER A 63 19.37 -1.13 7.29
N PRO A 64 19.22 -0.33 8.36
CA PRO A 64 18.39 -0.70 9.51
C PRO A 64 16.89 -0.78 9.15
N ILE A 65 16.49 -0.21 8.02
CA ILE A 65 15.13 -0.23 7.46
C ILE A 65 14.95 -1.44 6.50
N GLY A 66 15.86 -2.41 6.53
CA GLY A 66 16.16 -3.38 5.47
C GLY A 66 15.08 -4.41 5.11
N SER A 67 13.80 -4.07 5.08
CA SER A 67 12.73 -4.92 4.57
C SER A 67 11.64 -4.06 3.96
N GLU A 68 11.61 -3.93 2.65
CA GLU A 68 10.46 -3.33 1.96
C GLU A 68 9.55 -4.44 1.40
N VAL A 69 8.26 -4.17 1.38
CA VAL A 69 7.27 -5.01 0.71
C VAL A 69 6.68 -4.21 -0.44
N LYS A 70 6.72 -4.80 -1.63
CA LYS A 70 5.98 -4.32 -2.79
C LYS A 70 5.04 -5.41 -3.29
N ILE A 71 3.79 -5.03 -3.48
CA ILE A 71 2.72 -5.89 -3.97
C ILE A 71 2.19 -5.30 -5.27
N GLU A 72 2.12 -6.11 -6.31
CA GLU A 72 1.49 -5.75 -7.58
C GLU A 72 0.19 -6.55 -7.71
N LEU A 73 -0.93 -5.86 -7.89
CA LEU A 73 -2.25 -6.45 -8.09
C LEU A 73 -2.49 -6.78 -9.56
N ASP A 74 -3.49 -7.61 -9.83
CA ASP A 74 -4.01 -7.89 -11.18
C ASP A 74 -4.58 -6.64 -11.88
N THR A 75 -5.04 -5.64 -11.11
CA THR A 75 -5.43 -4.30 -11.57
C THR A 75 -4.25 -3.42 -11.99
N ASN A 76 -3.01 -3.89 -11.87
CA ASN A 76 -1.75 -3.14 -12.02
C ASN A 76 -1.55 -2.03 -10.97
N GLU A 77 -2.36 -2.04 -9.91
CA GLU A 77 -2.11 -1.20 -8.75
C GLU A 77 -0.90 -1.76 -7.98
N VAL A 78 -0.10 -0.86 -7.44
CA VAL A 78 1.13 -1.20 -6.74
C VAL A 78 1.06 -0.67 -5.33
N ILE A 79 1.24 -1.54 -4.35
CA ILE A 79 1.39 -1.16 -2.94
C ILE A 79 2.86 -1.26 -2.58
N TRP A 80 3.41 -0.21 -1.99
CA TRP A 80 4.77 -0.18 -1.48
C TRP A 80 4.77 0.23 -0.02
N LEU A 81 5.40 -0.58 0.82
CA LEU A 81 5.34 -0.47 2.26
C LEU A 81 6.72 -0.70 2.89
N SER A 82 6.99 0.08 3.94
CA SER A 82 8.19 0.00 4.77
C SER A 82 7.80 -0.18 6.25
N PRO A 83 8.59 -0.91 7.05
CA PRO A 83 8.32 -1.23 8.45
C PRO A 83 8.69 -0.03 9.33
N ALA A 84 7.80 0.95 9.35
CA ALA A 84 7.91 2.12 10.20
C ALA A 84 6.52 2.49 10.73
N ASP A 85 6.47 3.10 11.91
CA ASP A 85 5.27 3.76 12.42
C ASP A 85 5.10 5.16 11.81
N ALA A 86 3.99 5.83 12.14
CA ALA A 86 3.70 7.17 11.66
C ALA A 86 4.73 8.24 12.10
N ALA A 87 5.57 7.95 13.10
CA ALA A 87 6.67 8.81 13.54
C ALA A 87 7.98 8.53 12.81
N GLY A 88 7.99 7.59 11.84
CA GLY A 88 9.19 7.18 11.11
C GLY A 88 10.11 6.27 11.94
N THR A 89 9.62 5.70 13.04
CA THR A 89 10.37 4.79 13.90
C THR A 89 10.10 3.34 13.48
N PHE A 90 11.13 2.49 13.53
CA PHE A 90 10.99 1.08 13.20
C PHE A 90 9.90 0.43 14.09
N SER A 91 8.90 -0.20 13.47
CA SER A 91 7.78 -0.81 14.20
C SER A 91 7.24 -2.05 13.48
N ASP A 92 6.32 -2.76 14.14
CA ASP A 92 5.55 -3.83 13.50
C ASP A 92 4.43 -3.30 12.59
N ASN A 93 4.16 -1.99 12.62
CA ASN A 93 3.31 -1.33 11.63
C ASN A 93 4.12 -1.03 10.37
N TRP A 94 3.41 -0.94 9.25
CA TRP A 94 3.99 -0.63 7.96
C TRP A 94 3.34 0.61 7.39
N ILE A 95 4.13 1.55 6.90
CA ILE A 95 3.66 2.76 6.22
C ILE A 95 4.10 2.75 4.77
N GLY A 96 3.36 3.44 3.92
CA GLY A 96 3.74 3.65 2.54
C GLY A 96 2.57 4.13 1.72
N ALA A 97 2.41 3.60 0.50
CA ALA A 97 1.34 4.03 -0.37
C ALA A 97 0.85 2.93 -1.33
N MET A 98 -0.40 3.05 -1.72
CA MET A 98 -0.96 2.38 -2.90
C MET A 98 -0.96 3.36 -4.06
N LEU A 99 -0.37 2.97 -5.18
CA LEU A 99 -0.35 3.69 -6.43
C LEU A 99 -1.25 2.97 -7.43
N SER A 100 -2.25 3.69 -7.92
CA SER A 100 -3.18 3.19 -8.92
C SER A 100 -2.99 3.96 -10.21
N PRO A 101 -2.44 3.34 -11.28
CA PRO A 101 -2.42 3.96 -12.59
C PRO A 101 -3.85 4.11 -13.10
N LYS A 102 -4.17 5.28 -13.65
CA LYS A 102 -5.49 5.59 -14.23
C LYS A 102 -5.35 5.95 -15.70
N ALA A 103 -6.45 5.79 -16.44
CA ALA A 103 -6.56 6.25 -17.80
C ALA A 103 -7.43 7.52 -17.84
N GLY A 104 -7.02 8.53 -18.62
CA GLY A 104 -7.78 9.77 -18.77
C GLY A 104 -6.99 11.01 -18.33
N VAL A 105 -7.70 12.00 -17.77
CA VAL A 105 -7.13 13.26 -17.27
C VAL A 105 -6.30 13.03 -16.01
N ILE A 106 -6.86 12.26 -15.07
CA ILE A 106 -6.11 11.71 -13.93
C ILE A 106 -5.28 10.53 -14.44
N VAL A 107 -3.97 10.60 -14.23
CA VAL A 107 -3.03 9.56 -14.64
C VAL A 107 -2.62 8.66 -13.49
N GLN A 108 -2.68 9.19 -12.27
CA GLN A 108 -2.24 8.48 -11.09
C GLN A 108 -3.08 8.86 -9.89
N GLU A 109 -3.46 7.86 -9.12
CA GLU A 109 -4.00 8.04 -7.79
C GLU A 109 -3.04 7.42 -6.77
N LEU A 110 -2.80 8.12 -5.67
CA LEU A 110 -1.91 7.69 -4.60
C LEU A 110 -2.65 7.78 -3.27
N ARG A 111 -2.66 6.67 -2.52
CA ARG A 111 -3.31 6.55 -1.22
C ARG A 111 -2.25 6.26 -0.17
N PRO A 112 -1.95 7.18 0.76
CA PRO A 112 -1.03 6.92 1.86
C PRO A 112 -1.60 5.85 2.78
N LEU A 113 -0.86 4.78 3.03
CA LEU A 113 -1.31 3.64 3.83
C LEU A 113 -0.59 3.57 5.18
N ILE A 114 -1.36 3.26 6.21
CA ILE A 114 -0.87 2.78 7.51
C ILE A 114 -1.44 1.38 7.71
N CYS A 115 -0.58 0.38 7.77
CA CYS A 115 -0.91 -1.04 7.84
C CYS A 115 -0.48 -1.63 9.18
N GLN A 116 -1.34 -2.48 9.73
CA GLN A 116 -1.08 -3.23 10.96
C GLN A 116 -1.52 -4.69 10.78
N PRO A 117 -0.88 -5.65 11.47
CA PRO A 117 -1.26 -7.05 11.37
C PRO A 117 -2.66 -7.24 11.96
N VAL A 118 -3.49 -8.04 11.30
CA VAL A 118 -4.77 -8.51 11.85
C VAL A 118 -4.44 -9.70 12.75
N ARG A 119 -4.78 -9.61 14.04
CA ARG A 119 -4.63 -10.72 14.99
C ARG A 119 -5.46 -11.93 14.58
#